data_AF-A0AAV1RKP4-F1
#
_entry.id   AF-A0AAV1RKP4-F1
#
_cell.length_a   1.000
_cell.length_b   1.000
_cell.length_c   1.000
_cell.angle_alpha   90.00
_cell.angle_beta   90.00
_cell.angle_gamma   90.00
#
_symmetry.space_group_name_H-M   'P 1'
#
loop_
_entity.id
_entity.type
_entity.pdbx_description
1 polymer ?
#
loop_
_entity_poly.entity_id
_entity_poly.type
_entity_poly.pdbx_seq_one_letter_code
_entity_poly.pdbx_strand_id
1 'polypeptide(L)'
;MCAYPWQPLRIESLAAIKPTSGVSLLLSYKMSGGGSGGLKKILAVAVTKGVEEARARIFGHVLNPTGVKSSHKILRKKLFGEKVAQWYPHDISKDDPLIMADREKERLSKLSMLKRRGKGPPKKGQGRGAVKRNKAK
;
A
#
# COMPACT_ATOMS: atom_id res chain seq x y z
N MET A 1 -16.56 39.06 18.78
CA MET A 1 -16.26 39.04 17.33
C MET A 1 -14.92 38.33 17.19
N CYS A 2 -14.75 37.16 16.60
CA CYS A 2 -15.47 36.47 15.54
C CYS A 2 -15.64 34.98 15.88
N ALA A 3 -16.83 34.47 15.57
CA ALA A 3 -17.16 33.06 15.62
C ALA A 3 -16.55 32.34 14.41
N TYR A 4 -15.95 31.16 14.63
CA TYR A 4 -15.78 30.18 13.56
C TYR A 4 -16.62 28.93 13.91
N PRO A 5 -17.62 28.60 13.08
CA PRO A 5 -18.56 27.52 13.33
C PRO A 5 -17.90 26.17 13.05
N TRP A 6 -17.85 25.33 14.08
CA TRP A 6 -17.66 23.89 13.90
C TRP A 6 -19.03 23.27 13.57
N GLN A 7 -19.24 22.95 12.30
CA GLN A 7 -20.29 22.03 11.88
C GLN A 7 -19.69 20.80 11.18
N PRO A 8 -20.29 19.62 11.39
CA PRO A 8 -19.70 18.32 11.12
C PRO A 8 -19.84 17.95 9.64
N LEU A 9 -18.75 17.49 9.02
CA LEU A 9 -18.84 16.84 7.71
C LEU A 9 -19.34 15.41 7.90
N ARG A 10 -20.68 15.33 7.92
CA ARG A 10 -21.49 14.14 7.67
C ARG A 10 -21.04 13.52 6.35
N ILE A 11 -20.43 12.33 6.41
CA ILE A 11 -20.13 11.53 5.22
C ILE A 11 -21.46 10.92 4.77
N GLU A 12 -22.19 11.67 3.94
CA GLU A 12 -23.33 11.15 3.22
C GLU A 12 -22.85 10.16 2.15
N SER A 13 -23.58 9.05 2.11
CA SER A 13 -23.53 7.97 1.14
C SER A 13 -23.49 8.45 -0.31
N LEU A 14 -22.37 8.24 -1.00
CA LEU A 14 -22.32 8.24 -2.45
C LEU A 14 -22.66 6.83 -2.97
N ALA A 15 -23.96 6.59 -3.08
CA ALA A 15 -24.52 5.56 -3.93
C ALA A 15 -24.50 6.02 -5.40
N ALA A 16 -24.13 5.08 -6.31
CA ALA A 16 -24.24 5.12 -7.78
C ALA A 16 -23.27 6.08 -8.51
N ILE A 17 -22.58 5.73 -9.61
CA ILE A 17 -23.07 5.19 -10.90
C ILE A 17 -21.95 4.41 -11.66
N LYS A 18 -22.22 3.11 -11.93
CA LYS A 18 -21.90 2.14 -13.03
C LYS A 18 -20.68 2.31 -13.99
N PRO A 19 -20.10 1.19 -14.49
CA PRO A 19 -20.64 0.60 -15.73
C PRO A 19 -21.10 -0.86 -15.57
N THR A 20 -22.36 -1.06 -15.93
CA THR A 20 -22.95 -2.35 -16.31
C THR A 20 -22.45 -2.71 -17.70
N SER A 21 -21.38 -3.49 -17.80
CA SER A 21 -21.02 -4.20 -19.03
C SER A 21 -20.10 -5.36 -18.68
N GLY A 22 -20.68 -6.39 -18.12
CA GLY A 22 -20.00 -7.65 -17.84
C GLY A 22 -21.01 -8.74 -18.03
N VAL A 23 -21.26 -9.03 -19.30
CA VAL A 23 -22.03 -10.14 -19.87
C VAL A 23 -22.10 -11.31 -18.90
N SER A 24 -23.10 -11.29 -18.02
CA SER A 24 -23.65 -12.50 -17.43
C SER A 24 -24.47 -13.11 -18.55
N LEU A 25 -23.79 -13.82 -19.45
CA LEU A 25 -24.42 -14.89 -20.19
C LEU A 25 -24.80 -15.92 -19.13
N LEU A 26 -25.96 -15.68 -18.51
CA LEU A 26 -26.88 -16.75 -18.17
C LEU A 26 -27.02 -17.55 -19.46
N LEU A 27 -26.21 -18.60 -19.56
CA LEU A 27 -26.37 -19.62 -20.56
C LEU A 27 -27.60 -20.45 -20.14
N SER A 28 -28.77 -19.83 -20.19
CA SER A 28 -30.05 -20.51 -20.23
C SER A 28 -30.13 -21.23 -21.57
N TYR A 29 -29.47 -22.38 -21.65
CA TYR A 29 -29.73 -23.36 -22.69
C TYR A 29 -31.16 -23.85 -22.48
N LYS A 30 -32.09 -23.34 -23.29
CA LYS A 30 -33.42 -23.90 -23.47
C LYS A 30 -33.24 -25.32 -24.00
N MET A 31 -33.40 -26.32 -23.12
CA MET A 31 -33.40 -27.74 -23.46
C MET A 31 -34.70 -28.08 -24.19
N SER A 32 -34.72 -28.02 -25.54
CA SER A 32 -35.73 -28.73 -26.33
C SER A 32 -35.22 -30.13 -26.66
N GLY A 33 -36.10 -31.12 -26.45
CA GLY A 33 -35.80 -32.54 -26.45
C GLY A 33 -35.24 -33.10 -27.76
N GLY A 34 -34.53 -34.22 -27.60
CA GLY A 34 -34.00 -35.06 -28.68
C GLY A 34 -32.91 -35.98 -28.14
N GLY A 35 -33.17 -37.29 -28.09
CA GLY A 35 -32.33 -38.35 -27.49
C GLY A 35 -30.95 -38.58 -28.11
N SER A 36 -30.40 -37.64 -28.87
CA SER A 36 -29.04 -37.65 -29.45
C SER A 36 -28.15 -36.49 -28.94
N GLY A 37 -28.64 -35.71 -27.98
CA GLY A 37 -27.96 -34.49 -27.49
C GLY A 37 -26.84 -34.73 -26.47
N GLY A 38 -26.79 -35.87 -25.78
CA GLY A 38 -25.80 -36.14 -24.72
C GLY A 38 -24.36 -36.24 -25.26
N LEU A 39 -24.16 -37.08 -26.27
CA LEU A 39 -22.86 -37.25 -26.96
C LEU A 39 -22.38 -35.95 -27.59
N LYS A 40 -23.27 -35.22 -28.27
CA LYS A 40 -22.96 -33.91 -28.87
C LYS A 40 -22.52 -32.89 -27.81
N LYS A 41 -23.14 -32.89 -26.64
CA LYS A 41 -22.74 -32.04 -25.50
C LYS A 41 -21.37 -32.41 -24.93
N ILE A 42 -21.09 -33.71 -24.78
CA ILE A 42 -19.78 -34.19 -24.29
C ILE A 42 -18.66 -33.79 -25.26
N LEU A 43 -18.88 -33.99 -26.57
CA LEU A 43 -17.96 -33.55 -27.62
C LEU A 43 -17.74 -32.04 -27.61
N ALA A 44 -18.81 -31.25 -27.48
CA ALA A 44 -18.70 -29.80 -27.39
C ALA A 44 -17.88 -29.35 -26.17
N VAL A 45 -18.08 -29.99 -25.00
CA VAL A 45 -17.30 -29.72 -23.78
C VAL A 45 -15.83 -30.13 -23.93
N ALA A 46 -15.54 -31.23 -24.62
CA ALA A 46 -14.17 -31.67 -24.88
C ALA A 46 -13.43 -30.70 -25.82
N VAL A 47 -14.10 -30.23 -26.88
CA VAL A 47 -13.54 -29.26 -27.83
C VAL A 47 -13.23 -27.93 -27.15
N THR A 48 -14.16 -27.40 -26.34
CA THR A 48 -13.93 -26.12 -25.63
C THR A 48 -12.79 -26.22 -24.63
N LYS A 49 -12.68 -27.33 -23.89
CA LYS A 49 -11.53 -27.60 -23.01
C LYS A 49 -10.22 -27.63 -23.79
N GLY A 50 -10.16 -28.34 -24.91
CA GLY A 50 -8.95 -28.40 -25.74
C GLY A 50 -8.51 -27.04 -26.29
N VAL A 51 -9.46 -26.21 -26.71
CA VAL A 51 -9.18 -24.84 -27.18
C VAL A 51 -8.67 -23.95 -26.05
N GLU A 52 -9.30 -23.99 -24.87
CA GLU A 52 -8.84 -23.22 -23.70
C GLU A 52 -7.47 -23.68 -23.20
N GLU A 53 -7.18 -24.97 -23.25
CA GLU A 53 -5.85 -25.51 -22.95
C GLU A 53 -4.80 -25.04 -23.96
N ALA A 54 -5.11 -25.11 -25.27
CA ALA A 54 -4.20 -24.62 -26.31
C ALA A 54 -3.93 -23.13 -26.16
N ARG A 55 -4.97 -22.32 -25.93
CA ARG A 55 -4.86 -20.89 -25.63
C ARG A 55 -3.98 -20.64 -24.42
N ALA A 56 -4.21 -21.37 -23.33
CA ALA A 56 -3.43 -21.22 -22.10
C ALA A 56 -1.94 -21.54 -22.32
N ARG A 57 -1.64 -22.57 -23.11
CA ARG A 57 -0.26 -22.95 -23.48
C ARG A 57 0.41 -21.89 -24.36
N ILE A 58 -0.29 -21.35 -25.35
CA ILE A 58 0.25 -20.34 -26.28
C ILE A 58 0.57 -19.03 -25.55
N PHE A 59 -0.32 -18.55 -24.68
CA PHE A 59 -0.19 -17.25 -24.01
C PHE A 59 0.37 -17.33 -22.59
N GLY A 60 0.79 -18.52 -22.13
CA GLY A 60 1.32 -18.73 -20.78
C GLY A 60 0.29 -18.44 -19.67
N HIS A 61 -1.00 -18.66 -19.93
CA HIS A 61 -2.03 -18.56 -18.90
C HIS A 61 -2.08 -19.83 -18.05
N VAL A 62 -2.27 -19.67 -16.74
CA VAL A 62 -2.48 -20.79 -15.81
C VAL A 62 -3.97 -21.10 -15.72
N LEU A 63 -4.36 -22.31 -16.15
CA LEU A 63 -5.74 -22.79 -16.06
C LEU A 63 -6.05 -23.28 -14.62
N ASN A 64 -7.24 -22.99 -14.11
CA ASN A 64 -7.73 -23.49 -12.82
C ASN A 64 -9.10 -24.16 -13.00
N PRO A 65 -9.14 -25.47 -13.34
CA PRO A 65 -10.39 -26.17 -13.64
C PRO A 65 -11.27 -26.38 -12.39
N THR A 66 -10.66 -26.45 -11.20
CA THR A 66 -11.34 -26.67 -9.92
C THR A 66 -11.84 -25.37 -9.28
N GLY A 67 -11.36 -24.21 -9.74
CA GLY A 67 -11.78 -22.90 -9.22
C GLY A 67 -11.26 -22.59 -7.82
N VAL A 68 -10.32 -23.36 -7.28
CA VAL A 68 -9.76 -23.14 -5.92
C VAL A 68 -8.90 -21.88 -5.90
N LYS A 69 -8.87 -21.17 -4.78
CA LYS A 69 -8.03 -19.99 -4.61
C LYS A 69 -6.55 -20.36 -4.81
N SER A 70 -5.94 -19.84 -5.88
CA SER A 70 -4.52 -19.97 -6.19
C SER A 70 -3.72 -18.73 -5.77
N SER A 71 -2.42 -18.88 -5.54
CA SER A 71 -1.45 -17.80 -5.23
C SER A 71 -1.26 -16.80 -6.38
N HIS A 72 -1.81 -17.10 -7.55
CA HIS A 72 -1.69 -16.28 -8.76
C HIS A 72 -2.19 -14.83 -8.57
N LYS A 73 -3.12 -14.57 -7.64
CA LYS A 73 -3.53 -13.20 -7.27
C LYS A 73 -2.41 -12.39 -6.60
N ILE A 74 -1.56 -13.05 -5.81
CA ILE A 74 -0.44 -12.40 -5.12
C ILE A 74 0.70 -12.17 -6.11
N LEU A 75 1.03 -13.17 -6.93
CA LEU A 75 2.12 -13.10 -7.91
C LEU A 75 1.89 -12.07 -9.02
N ARG A 76 0.64 -11.77 -9.38
CA ARG A 76 0.30 -10.73 -10.36
C ARG A 76 0.46 -9.30 -9.83
N LYS A 77 0.59 -9.11 -8.52
CA LYS A 77 0.84 -7.78 -7.96
C LYS A 77 2.28 -7.39 -8.26
N LYS A 78 2.47 -6.20 -8.83
CA LYS A 78 3.81 -5.64 -9.01
C LYS A 78 4.46 -5.46 -7.65
N LEU A 79 5.72 -5.87 -7.51
CA LEU A 79 6.51 -5.60 -6.30
C LEU A 79 6.62 -4.07 -6.13
N PHE A 80 6.24 -3.57 -4.96
CA PHE A 80 6.22 -2.14 -4.65
C PHE A 80 7.29 -1.74 -3.62
N GLY A 81 8.15 -2.68 -3.23
CA GLY A 81 9.15 -2.51 -2.17
C GLY A 81 10.13 -1.38 -2.42
N GLU A 82 10.70 -1.31 -3.63
CA GLU A 82 11.66 -0.26 -4.01
C GLU A 82 11.02 1.13 -3.95
N LYS A 83 9.79 1.26 -4.46
CA LYS A 83 9.04 2.53 -4.43
C LYS A 83 8.74 2.99 -3.01
N VAL A 84 8.47 2.05 -2.10
CA VAL A 84 8.23 2.36 -0.68
C VAL A 84 9.53 2.65 0.06
N ALA A 85 10.62 1.94 -0.26
CA ALA A 85 11.93 2.20 0.32
C ALA A 85 12.46 3.60 -0.06
N GLN A 86 12.20 4.03 -1.29
CA GLN A 86 12.58 5.35 -1.83
C GLN A 86 11.55 6.45 -1.51
N TRP A 87 10.74 6.29 -0.47
CA TRP A 87 9.70 7.27 -0.11
C TRP A 87 10.27 8.66 0.17
N TYR A 88 11.43 8.74 0.82
CA TYR A 88 12.13 9.99 1.04
C TYR A 88 13.30 10.14 0.05
N PRO A 89 13.46 11.31 -0.58
CA PRO A 89 14.60 11.57 -1.44
C PRO A 89 15.90 11.56 -0.63
N HIS A 90 17.00 11.24 -1.31
CA HIS A 90 18.32 11.30 -0.72
C HIS A 90 18.69 12.75 -0.36
N ASP A 91 19.22 12.97 0.84
CA ASP A 91 19.65 14.29 1.29
C ASP A 91 21.10 14.55 0.86
N ILE A 92 21.25 15.23 -0.28
CA ILE A 92 22.53 15.60 -0.90
C ILE A 92 23.41 16.41 0.06
N SER A 93 22.80 17.15 0.99
CA SER A 93 23.55 18.02 1.90
C SER A 93 24.50 17.25 2.83
N LYS A 94 24.25 15.95 3.04
CA LYS A 94 25.06 15.08 3.90
C LYS A 94 26.33 14.58 3.22
N ASP A 95 26.38 14.61 1.88
CA ASP A 95 27.50 14.12 1.09
C ASP A 95 28.62 15.16 1.02
N ASP A 96 28.25 16.45 0.98
CA ASP A 96 29.20 17.56 0.86
C ASP A 96 29.92 17.84 2.20
N PRO A 97 31.25 17.61 2.28
CA PRO A 97 31.99 17.77 3.53
C PRO A 97 32.01 19.22 4.03
N LEU A 98 31.95 20.20 3.13
CA LEU A 98 31.91 21.63 3.47
C LEU A 98 30.61 22.01 4.18
N ILE A 99 29.46 21.60 3.63
CA ILE A 99 28.14 21.90 4.19
C ILE A 99 27.96 21.20 5.55
N MET A 100 28.48 19.98 5.69
CA MET A 100 28.48 19.27 6.97
C MET A 100 29.37 19.93 8.02
N ALA A 101 30.58 20.36 7.64
CA ALA A 101 31.52 21.04 8.54
C ALA A 101 30.98 22.39 9.02
N ASP A 102 30.35 23.18 8.14
CA ASP A 102 29.79 24.48 8.49
C ASP A 102 28.61 24.34 9.46
N ARG A 103 27.66 23.43 9.19
CA ARG A 103 26.55 23.15 10.10
C ARG A 103 27.03 22.70 11.48
N GLU A 104 28.05 21.86 11.52
CA GLU A 104 28.64 21.42 12.79
C GLU A 104 29.35 22.55 13.53
N LYS A 105 30.08 23.42 12.83
CA LYS A 105 30.73 24.60 13.40
C LYS A 105 29.73 25.57 14.01
N GLU A 106 28.62 25.85 13.31
CA GLU A 106 27.53 26.67 13.83
C GLU A 106 26.89 26.06 15.08
N ARG A 107 26.64 24.74 15.05
CA ARG A 107 26.11 23.99 16.19
C ARG A 107 27.02 24.11 17.41
N LEU A 108 28.34 23.95 17.22
CA LEU A 108 29.33 24.06 18.28
C LEU A 108 29.45 25.49 18.82
N SER A 109 29.44 26.50 17.95
CA SER A 109 29.45 27.91 18.34
C SER A 109 28.24 28.26 19.21
N LYS A 110 27.04 27.87 18.76
CA LYS A 110 25.78 28.06 19.52
C LYS A 110 25.83 27.35 20.87
N LEU A 111 26.32 26.12 20.92
CA LEU A 111 26.49 25.35 22.15
C LEU A 111 27.45 26.04 23.12
N SER A 112 28.58 26.55 22.63
CA SER A 112 29.57 27.28 23.42
C SER A 112 28.96 28.52 24.08
N MET A 113 28.23 29.34 23.31
CA MET A 113 27.52 30.50 23.85
C MET A 113 26.46 30.13 24.90
N LEU A 114 25.69 29.06 24.69
CA LEU A 114 24.68 28.58 25.65
C LEU A 114 25.32 28.09 26.95
N LYS A 115 26.43 27.35 26.86
CA LYS A 115 27.20 26.89 28.03
C LYS A 115 27.73 28.06 28.85
N ARG A 116 28.28 29.10 28.19
CA ARG A 116 28.73 30.33 28.87
C ARG A 116 27.62 31.03 29.64
N ARG A 117 26.39 30.99 29.12
CA ARG A 117 25.20 31.57 29.77
C ARG A 117 24.59 30.68 30.86
N GLY A 118 25.12 29.48 31.11
CA GLY A 118 24.52 28.48 32.01
C GLY A 118 23.20 27.89 31.48
N LYS A 119 22.86 28.13 30.21
CA LYS A 119 21.65 27.61 29.53
C LYS A 119 21.97 26.41 28.63
N GLY A 120 23.12 25.78 28.81
CA GLY A 120 23.49 24.57 28.11
C GLY A 120 22.57 23.40 28.51
N PRO A 121 22.42 22.39 27.64
CA PRO A 121 21.71 21.18 28.01
C PRO A 121 22.40 20.55 29.24
N PRO A 122 21.67 20.26 30.33
CA PRO A 122 22.25 19.64 31.52
C PRO A 122 22.66 18.19 31.23
N LYS A 123 23.52 17.61 32.07
CA LYS A 123 23.87 16.20 31.97
C LYS A 123 22.61 15.34 32.13
N LYS A 124 22.48 14.28 31.31
CA LYS A 124 21.38 13.31 31.42
C LYS A 124 21.23 12.87 32.88
N GLY A 125 19.99 12.92 33.39
CA GLY A 125 19.69 12.62 34.80
C GLY A 125 19.83 13.78 35.78
N GLN A 126 20.30 14.95 35.38
CA GLN A 126 20.39 16.17 36.22
C GLN A 126 19.33 17.22 35.87
N GLY A 127 18.28 16.81 35.14
CA GLY A 127 17.17 17.70 34.81
C GLY A 127 16.37 18.12 36.05
N ARG A 128 15.49 19.10 35.88
CA ARG A 128 14.66 19.67 36.96
C ARG A 128 13.91 18.61 37.79
N GLY A 129 13.44 17.54 37.15
CA GLY A 129 12.75 16.43 37.82
C GLY A 129 13.64 15.56 38.72
N ALA A 130 14.95 15.49 38.47
CA ALA A 130 15.88 14.79 39.35
C ALA A 130 16.24 15.64 40.58
N VAL A 131 16.46 16.94 40.38
CA VAL A 131 16.70 17.89 41.48
C VAL A 131 15.50 17.93 42.43
N LYS A 132 14.26 17.91 41.90
CA LYS A 132 13.04 17.88 42.73
C LYS A 132 12.92 16.61 43.57
N ARG A 133 13.26 15.43 43.02
CA ARG A 133 13.21 14.15 43.77
C ARG A 133 14.28 14.05 44.86
N ASN A 134 15.49 14.54 44.60
CA ASN A 134 16.54 14.57 45.60
C ASN A 134 16.27 15.58 46.74
N LYS A 135 15.44 16.60 46.50
CA LYS A 135 15.06 17.59 47.53
C LYS A 135 13.88 17.13 48.41
N ALA A 136 13.08 16.18 47.94
CA ALA A 136 11.94 15.63 48.67
C ALA A 136 12.29 14.38 49.49
N LYS A 137 13.56 13.95 49.45
CA LYS A 137 14.13 12.83 50.20
C LYS A 137 15.10 13.40 51.23
#